data_AF-A0A099JVQ9-F1
#
_entry.id   AF-A0A099JVQ9-F1
#
_cell.length_a   1.000
_cell.length_b   1.000
_cell.length_c   1.000
_cell.angle_alpha   90.00
_cell.angle_beta   90.00
_cell.angle_gamma   90.00
#
_symmetry.space_group_name_H-M   'P 1'
#
loop_
_entity.id
_entity.type
_entity.pdbx_description
1 polymer ?
#
loop_
_entity_poly.entity_id
_entity_poly.type
_entity_poly.pdbx_seq_one_letter_code
_entity_poly.pdbx_strand_id
1 'polypeptide(L)'
;MITGHLAAGSLIARATHVFPQFDGASGFVLLSGLVLGIVQSRSVHRVQLRRIQCATLARVALIYLAQSAIVLLGLALLLLGTRTHANVPPTEGRGLAELTFSAITMSLAPPAGSVLRLYVVFLLLAMGAYWLLKRGRWVEVLAASGAVYGLGIACREYTSFVAFDGETRGANWAMWQLLFISALVLGWHWERLGADHFLRRWRWALLVAYLPVGGVVLLAGRLAPELFDKIDVTVLRIAVAYATLAFLYAAVEIVLPVTPRAVVRPIELIGQRSLDSYIIQASVAVIVPSFIVLHPHSPASQLLAVVTVVACWEWARWRVRRSTSGREAAPQPG
;
A
#
# COMPACT_ATOMS: atom_id res chain seq x y z
N MET A 1 0.42 8.93 3.55
CA MET A 1 0.51 8.86 2.07
C MET A 1 0.09 10.17 1.40
N ILE A 2 -1.17 10.61 1.50
CA ILE A 2 -1.66 11.86 0.84
C ILE A 2 -0.76 13.07 1.12
N THR A 3 -0.49 13.35 2.40
CA THR A 3 0.32 14.49 2.84
C THR A 3 1.78 14.38 2.40
N GLY A 4 2.33 13.16 2.31
CA GLY A 4 3.69 12.91 1.85
C GLY A 4 3.88 13.11 0.35
N HIS A 5 2.82 12.93 -0.45
CA HIS A 5 2.87 13.11 -1.91
C HIS A 5 2.45 14.51 -2.37
N LEU A 6 1.50 15.16 -1.66
CA LEU A 6 0.96 16.46 -2.06
C LEU A 6 1.57 17.65 -1.31
N ALA A 7 2.07 17.43 -0.10
CA ALA A 7 2.59 18.51 0.77
C ALA A 7 3.87 18.06 1.50
N ALA A 8 4.80 17.44 0.78
CA ALA A 8 6.04 16.93 1.34
C ALA A 8 6.78 18.00 2.16
N GLY A 9 7.23 17.65 3.36
CA GLY A 9 7.94 18.57 4.25
C GLY A 9 7.08 19.65 4.95
N SER A 10 5.77 19.73 4.69
CA SER A 10 4.84 20.52 5.50
C SER A 10 4.81 20.05 6.97
N LEU A 11 4.29 20.86 7.89
CA LEU A 11 4.11 20.47 9.30
C LEU A 11 3.31 19.17 9.44
N ILE A 12 2.23 19.05 8.67
CA ILE A 12 1.37 17.86 8.66
C ILE A 12 2.13 16.65 8.09
N ALA A 13 2.91 16.82 7.02
CA ALA A 13 3.74 15.75 6.48
C ALA A 13 4.82 15.30 7.48
N ARG A 14 5.50 16.24 8.15
CA ARG A 14 6.50 15.93 9.19
C ARG A 14 5.89 15.18 10.37
N ALA A 15 4.73 15.62 10.87
CA ALA A 15 4.03 14.95 11.96
C ALA A 15 3.54 13.53 11.59
N THR A 16 3.27 13.27 10.31
CA THR A 16 2.78 11.97 9.82
C THR A 16 3.88 11.05 9.29
N HIS A 17 5.12 11.55 9.13
CA HIS A 17 6.29 10.80 8.64
C HIS A 17 7.48 10.93 9.61
N VAL A 18 7.20 11.02 10.92
CA VAL A 18 8.21 11.17 11.99
C VAL A 18 9.20 10.00 12.02
N PHE A 19 8.84 8.86 11.43
CA PHE A 19 9.63 7.64 11.43
C PHE A 19 10.01 7.21 9.99
N PRO A 20 11.11 7.75 9.40
CA PRO A 20 11.47 7.51 8.00
C PRO A 20 11.67 6.04 7.62
N GLN A 21 12.04 5.22 8.60
CA GLN A 21 12.32 3.78 8.45
C GLN A 21 11.03 2.95 8.27
N PHE A 22 9.85 3.55 8.51
CA PHE A 22 8.55 2.96 8.24
C PHE A 22 7.68 3.95 7.46
N ASP A 23 7.33 3.61 6.22
CA ASP A 23 6.50 4.46 5.37
C ASP A 23 5.12 3.85 5.09
N GLY A 24 4.24 4.67 4.51
CA GLY A 24 2.88 4.24 4.17
C GLY A 24 2.84 3.04 3.22
N ALA A 25 3.84 2.86 2.36
CA ALA A 25 3.96 1.69 1.48
C ALA A 25 4.24 0.42 2.29
N SER A 26 5.21 0.46 3.20
CA SER A 26 5.55 -0.66 4.11
C SER A 26 4.33 -1.05 4.95
N GLY A 27 3.65 -0.06 5.54
CA GLY A 27 2.43 -0.27 6.31
C GLY A 27 1.29 -0.87 5.47
N PHE A 28 1.06 -0.33 4.27
CA PHE A 28 0.02 -0.85 3.36
C PHE A 28 0.29 -2.30 2.94
N VAL A 29 1.52 -2.63 2.55
CA VAL A 29 1.90 -3.97 2.12
C VAL A 29 1.75 -4.98 3.25
N LEU A 30 2.29 -4.64 4.43
CA LEU A 30 2.22 -5.49 5.62
C LEU A 30 0.77 -5.72 6.07
N LEU A 31 -0.02 -4.65 6.23
CA LEU A 31 -1.43 -4.74 6.63
C LEU A 31 -2.26 -5.49 5.59
N SER A 32 -2.02 -5.26 4.30
CA SER A 32 -2.73 -5.95 3.23
C SER A 32 -2.46 -7.45 3.26
N GLY A 33 -1.21 -7.86 3.44
CA GLY A 33 -0.85 -9.27 3.61
C GLY A 33 -1.56 -9.86 4.83
N LEU A 34 -1.44 -9.21 5.97
CA LEU A 34 -2.02 -9.67 7.24
C LEU A 34 -3.54 -9.83 7.16
N VAL A 35 -4.27 -8.78 6.78
CA VAL A 35 -5.73 -8.78 6.70
C VAL A 35 -6.21 -9.82 5.69
N LEU A 36 -5.51 -9.95 4.57
CA LEU A 36 -5.85 -10.95 3.57
C LEU A 36 -5.64 -12.37 4.10
N GLY A 37 -4.56 -12.62 4.84
CA GLY A 37 -4.36 -13.88 5.57
C GLY A 37 -5.52 -14.21 6.51
N ILE A 38 -5.93 -13.24 7.35
CA ILE A 38 -7.02 -13.40 8.33
C ILE A 38 -8.37 -13.67 7.63
N VAL A 39 -8.69 -12.90 6.58
CA VAL A 39 -9.97 -13.02 5.88
C VAL A 39 -10.05 -14.31 5.07
N GLN A 40 -8.95 -14.70 4.41
CA GLN A 40 -8.95 -15.88 3.55
C GLN A 40 -8.86 -17.18 4.33
N SER A 41 -8.16 -17.24 5.47
CA SER A 41 -8.16 -18.44 6.32
C SER A 41 -9.58 -18.81 6.76
N ARG A 42 -10.40 -17.83 7.14
CA ARG A 42 -11.82 -18.02 7.49
C ARG A 42 -12.68 -18.44 6.28
N SER A 43 -12.39 -17.86 5.12
CA SER A 43 -13.21 -18.03 3.91
C SER A 43 -12.97 -19.37 3.20
N VAL A 44 -11.75 -19.92 3.28
CA VAL A 44 -11.35 -21.18 2.60
C VAL A 44 -12.07 -22.41 3.13
N HIS A 45 -12.57 -22.36 4.37
CA HIS A 45 -13.43 -23.41 4.93
C HIS A 45 -14.87 -23.37 4.40
N ARG A 46 -15.31 -22.21 3.88
CA ARG A 46 -16.71 -21.97 3.48
C ARG A 46 -16.90 -21.91 1.97
N VAL A 47 -15.84 -21.55 1.23
CA VAL A 47 -15.89 -21.24 -0.19
C VAL A 47 -14.81 -22.01 -0.93
N GLN A 48 -15.12 -22.50 -2.14
CA GLN A 48 -14.15 -23.16 -3.00
C GLN A 48 -12.97 -22.23 -3.32
N LEU A 49 -11.75 -22.76 -3.29
CA LEU A 49 -10.51 -22.01 -3.55
C LEU A 49 -10.55 -21.28 -4.91
N ARG A 50 -11.14 -21.91 -5.93
CA ARG A 50 -11.29 -21.30 -7.26
C ARG A 50 -12.07 -19.98 -7.21
N ARG A 51 -13.14 -19.89 -6.42
CA ARG A 51 -13.93 -18.66 -6.31
C ARG A 51 -13.12 -17.55 -5.62
N ILE A 52 -12.31 -17.88 -4.61
CA ILE A 52 -11.39 -16.94 -3.95
C ILE A 52 -10.32 -16.43 -4.94
N GLN A 53 -9.76 -17.35 -5.73
CA GLN A 53 -8.80 -17.04 -6.79
C GLN A 53 -9.41 -16.15 -7.87
N CYS A 54 -10.61 -16.46 -8.37
CA CYS A 54 -11.31 -15.60 -9.34
C CYS A 54 -11.61 -14.21 -8.79
N ALA A 55 -12.05 -14.09 -7.53
CA ALA A 55 -12.29 -12.80 -6.89
C ALA A 55 -10.99 -12.01 -6.70
N THR A 56 -9.90 -12.69 -6.35
CA THR A 56 -8.55 -12.09 -6.26
C THR A 56 -8.09 -11.59 -7.63
N LEU A 57 -8.28 -12.40 -8.68
CA LEU A 57 -7.93 -12.04 -10.05
C LEU A 57 -8.75 -10.85 -10.57
N ALA A 58 -10.05 -10.79 -10.26
CA ALA A 58 -10.87 -9.64 -10.60
C ALA A 58 -10.36 -8.36 -9.92
N ARG A 59 -9.89 -8.47 -8.67
CA ARG A 59 -9.24 -7.35 -7.97
C ARG A 59 -7.91 -6.97 -8.61
N VAL A 60 -7.09 -7.95 -9.01
CA VAL A 60 -5.85 -7.70 -9.77
C VAL A 60 -6.15 -6.93 -11.05
N ALA A 61 -7.14 -7.38 -11.83
CA ALA A 61 -7.55 -6.72 -13.07
C ALA A 61 -8.01 -5.27 -12.82
N LEU A 62 -8.82 -5.02 -11.79
CA LEU A 62 -9.25 -3.68 -11.43
C LEU A 62 -8.07 -2.76 -11.11
N ILE A 63 -7.09 -3.25 -10.34
CA ILE A 63 -5.92 -2.46 -9.93
C ILE A 63 -5.01 -2.20 -11.12
N TYR A 64 -4.80 -3.20 -11.97
CA TYR A 64 -4.06 -3.08 -13.22
C TYR A 64 -4.68 -2.02 -14.15
N LEU A 65 -6.00 -2.08 -14.34
CA LEU A 65 -6.73 -1.13 -15.18
C LEU A 65 -6.68 0.28 -14.60
N ALA A 66 -6.88 0.43 -13.29
CA ALA A 66 -6.79 1.74 -12.62
C ALA A 66 -5.40 2.35 -12.76
N GLN A 67 -4.34 1.56 -12.53
CA GLN A 67 -2.96 2.00 -12.70
C GLN A 67 -2.68 2.44 -14.15
N SER A 68 -3.07 1.61 -15.12
CA SER A 68 -2.90 1.92 -16.55
C SER A 68 -3.66 3.17 -16.93
N ALA A 69 -4.90 3.33 -16.47
CA ALA A 69 -5.72 4.52 -16.74
C ALA A 69 -5.10 5.79 -16.15
N ILE A 70 -4.52 5.75 -14.94
CA ILE A 70 -3.84 6.90 -14.34
C ILE A 70 -2.61 7.30 -15.16
N VAL A 71 -1.82 6.32 -15.63
CA VAL A 71 -0.64 6.58 -16.48
C VAL A 71 -1.07 7.17 -17.82
N LEU A 72 -2.06 6.57 -18.49
CA LEU A 72 -2.60 7.05 -19.76
C LEU A 72 -3.20 8.46 -19.62
N LEU A 73 -3.88 8.75 -18.50
CA LEU A 73 -4.36 10.09 -18.19
C LEU A 73 -3.19 11.07 -18.06
N GLY A 74 -2.14 10.70 -17.33
CA GLY A 74 -0.93 11.53 -17.24
C GLY A 74 -0.27 11.80 -18.59
N LEU A 75 -0.20 10.79 -19.47
CA LEU A 75 0.30 10.94 -20.84
C LEU A 75 -0.61 11.83 -21.71
N ALA A 76 -1.93 11.67 -21.61
CA ALA A 76 -2.87 12.52 -22.33
C ALA A 76 -2.78 13.98 -21.87
N LEU A 77 -2.59 14.20 -20.57
CA LEU A 77 -2.40 15.53 -20.00
C LEU A 77 -1.07 16.16 -20.39
N LEU A 78 -0.03 15.38 -20.73
CA LEU A 78 1.21 15.92 -21.28
C LEU A 78 0.98 16.61 -22.64
N LEU A 79 0.05 16.11 -23.46
CA LEU A 79 -0.28 16.72 -24.75
C LEU A 79 -0.99 18.08 -24.61
N LEU A 80 -1.62 18.32 -23.45
CA LEU A 80 -2.37 19.54 -23.15
C LEU A 80 -1.66 20.43 -22.11
N GLY A 81 -0.69 19.87 -21.41
CA GLY A 81 0.02 20.47 -20.30
C GLY A 81 1.08 21.42 -20.82
N THR A 82 1.20 22.56 -20.17
CA THR A 82 2.18 23.58 -20.55
C THR A 82 3.54 23.38 -19.86
N ARG A 83 3.71 22.32 -19.07
CA ARG A 83 4.85 22.17 -18.15
C ARG A 83 5.33 20.73 -17.98
N THR A 84 6.64 20.58 -17.83
CA THR A 84 7.32 19.37 -17.39
C THR A 84 7.39 19.35 -15.84
N HIS A 85 7.11 18.19 -15.24
CA HIS A 85 7.13 18.03 -13.77
C HIS A 85 7.60 16.61 -13.43
N ALA A 86 8.25 16.42 -12.28
CA ALA A 86 8.71 15.11 -11.77
C ALA A 86 7.60 14.06 -11.56
N ASN A 87 6.33 14.43 -11.74
CA ASN A 87 5.15 13.55 -11.62
C ASN A 87 4.52 13.23 -12.99
N VAL A 88 5.15 13.69 -14.09
CA VAL A 88 4.77 13.46 -15.47
C VAL A 88 5.83 12.57 -16.15
N PRO A 89 5.46 11.59 -17.02
CA PRO A 89 6.42 10.61 -17.55
C PRO A 89 7.51 11.29 -18.42
N PRO A 90 8.76 10.79 -18.41
CA PRO A 90 9.78 11.23 -19.35
C PRO A 90 9.34 10.87 -20.76
N THR A 91 9.21 11.87 -21.62
CA THR A 91 8.74 11.71 -23.01
C THR A 91 9.79 12.08 -24.03
N GLU A 92 10.91 12.66 -23.60
CA GLU A 92 12.03 13.00 -24.48
C GLU A 92 12.60 11.73 -25.14
N GLY A 93 12.62 11.72 -26.47
CA GLY A 93 13.17 10.61 -27.26
C GLY A 93 12.30 9.35 -27.37
N ARG A 94 11.11 9.29 -26.76
CA ARG A 94 10.24 8.10 -26.78
C ARG A 94 9.02 8.25 -27.70
N GLY A 95 8.72 7.20 -28.46
CA GLY A 95 7.54 7.17 -29.34
C GLY A 95 6.23 6.91 -28.58
N LEU A 96 5.09 7.33 -29.13
CA LEU A 96 3.76 7.06 -28.54
C LEU A 96 3.50 5.57 -28.33
N ALA A 97 3.96 4.72 -29.24
CA ALA A 97 3.82 3.27 -29.11
C ALA A 97 4.61 2.72 -27.93
N GLU A 98 5.84 3.21 -27.71
CA GLU A 98 6.70 2.81 -26.60
C GLU A 98 6.13 3.28 -25.25
N LEU A 99 5.63 4.51 -25.18
CA LEU A 99 4.98 5.05 -23.99
C LEU A 99 3.68 4.30 -23.66
N THR A 100 2.88 3.97 -24.67
CA THR A 100 1.65 3.18 -24.50
C THR A 100 1.98 1.75 -24.05
N PHE A 101 2.97 1.12 -24.68
CA PHE A 101 3.44 -0.20 -24.29
C PHE A 101 3.99 -0.20 -22.86
N SER A 102 4.70 0.85 -22.47
CA SER A 102 5.22 1.04 -21.12
C SER A 102 4.12 1.26 -20.08
N ALA A 103 3.02 1.93 -20.45
CA ALA A 103 1.84 2.07 -19.60
C ALA A 103 1.13 0.72 -19.40
N ILE A 104 0.97 -0.06 -20.48
CA ILE A 104 0.31 -1.38 -20.45
C ILE A 104 1.15 -2.38 -19.65
N THR A 105 2.46 -2.48 -19.92
CA THR A 105 3.36 -3.37 -19.18
C THR A 105 3.64 -2.91 -17.74
N MET A 106 3.02 -1.81 -17.30
CA MET A 106 3.26 -1.18 -16.01
C MET A 106 4.74 -0.84 -15.77
N SER A 107 5.56 -0.67 -16.81
CA SER A 107 6.95 -0.24 -16.65
C SER A 107 7.03 1.22 -16.22
N LEU A 108 6.06 2.04 -16.65
CA LEU A 108 5.83 3.39 -16.13
C LEU A 108 4.80 3.36 -15.00
N ALA A 109 5.12 3.97 -13.85
CA ALA A 109 4.11 4.32 -12.86
C ALA A 109 4.44 5.63 -12.16
N PRO A 110 3.46 6.54 -12.01
CA PRO A 110 3.66 7.76 -11.25
C PRO A 110 4.19 7.45 -9.84
N PRO A 111 4.89 8.38 -9.17
CA PRO A 111 5.50 8.14 -7.87
C PRO A 111 4.52 7.59 -6.82
N ALA A 112 3.28 8.07 -6.84
CA ALA A 112 2.19 7.50 -6.03
C ALA A 112 1.88 6.04 -6.45
N GLY A 113 1.75 5.78 -7.76
CA GLY A 113 1.45 4.52 -8.47
C GLY A 113 2.36 3.32 -8.20
N SER A 114 3.56 3.54 -7.68
CA SER A 114 4.58 2.50 -7.49
C SER A 114 4.09 1.32 -6.62
N VAL A 115 3.25 1.58 -5.61
CA VAL A 115 2.72 0.55 -4.70
C VAL A 115 1.67 -0.35 -5.39
N LEU A 116 0.92 0.15 -6.38
CA LEU A 116 -0.12 -0.65 -7.06
C LEU A 116 0.48 -1.76 -7.90
N ARG A 117 1.60 -1.47 -8.58
CA ARG A 117 2.35 -2.47 -9.36
C ARG A 117 2.83 -3.61 -8.47
N LEU A 118 3.41 -3.27 -7.32
CA LEU A 118 3.81 -4.25 -6.30
C LEU A 118 2.59 -5.09 -5.87
N TYR A 119 1.47 -4.44 -5.61
CA TYR A 119 0.29 -5.12 -5.12
C TYR A 119 -0.35 -6.07 -6.14
N VAL A 120 -0.28 -5.75 -7.45
CA VAL A 120 -0.64 -6.70 -8.52
C VAL A 120 0.20 -7.97 -8.42
N VAL A 121 1.52 -7.83 -8.33
CA VAL A 121 2.43 -8.98 -8.17
C VAL A 121 2.11 -9.77 -6.90
N PHE A 122 1.88 -9.08 -5.78
CA PHE A 122 1.63 -9.74 -4.49
C PHE A 122 0.30 -10.50 -4.46
N LEU A 123 -0.75 -9.97 -5.07
CA LEU A 123 -2.03 -10.67 -5.16
C LEU A 123 -1.93 -11.90 -6.06
N LEU A 124 -1.15 -11.84 -7.14
CA LEU A 124 -0.86 -13.02 -7.97
C LEU A 124 -0.08 -14.07 -7.18
N LEU A 125 0.97 -13.67 -6.44
CA LEU A 125 1.71 -14.57 -5.55
C LEU A 125 0.81 -15.15 -4.44
N ALA A 126 -0.12 -14.34 -3.90
CA ALA A 126 -1.07 -14.76 -2.88
C ALA A 126 -1.96 -15.92 -3.37
N MET A 127 -2.35 -15.93 -4.65
CA MET A 127 -3.16 -17.01 -5.21
C MET A 127 -2.46 -18.37 -5.12
N GLY A 128 -1.14 -18.40 -5.33
CA GLY A 128 -0.31 -19.58 -5.12
C GLY A 128 -0.11 -19.89 -3.63
N ALA A 129 0.12 -18.87 -2.82
CA ALA A 129 0.26 -19.01 -1.37
C ALA A 129 -0.98 -19.65 -0.74
N TYR A 130 -2.20 -19.23 -1.11
CA TYR A 130 -3.44 -19.83 -0.59
C TYR A 130 -3.54 -21.32 -0.87
N TRP A 131 -3.10 -21.75 -2.06
CA TRP A 131 -3.16 -23.15 -2.44
C TRP A 131 -2.25 -24.01 -1.55
N LEU A 132 -1.03 -23.55 -1.28
CA LEU A 132 -0.11 -24.22 -0.35
C LEU A 132 -0.58 -24.13 1.12
N LEU A 133 -1.05 -22.96 1.54
CA LEU A 133 -1.56 -22.73 2.90
C LEU A 133 -2.78 -23.59 3.23
N LYS A 134 -3.69 -23.78 2.26
CA LYS A 134 -4.82 -24.70 2.40
C LYS A 134 -4.38 -26.14 2.66
N ARG A 135 -3.21 -26.53 2.15
CA ARG A 135 -2.60 -27.86 2.37
C ARG A 135 -1.74 -27.93 3.64
N GLY A 136 -1.69 -26.86 4.45
CA GLY A 136 -0.84 -26.79 5.64
C GLY A 136 0.65 -26.58 5.35
N ARG A 137 1.04 -26.35 4.08
CA ARG A 137 2.44 -26.25 3.64
C ARG A 137 2.99 -24.82 3.79
N TRP A 138 2.82 -24.23 4.97
CA TRP A 138 3.22 -22.82 5.21
C TRP A 138 4.73 -22.61 5.18
N VAL A 139 5.51 -23.61 5.60
CA VAL A 139 6.98 -23.58 5.55
C VAL A 139 7.46 -23.41 4.11
N GLU A 140 6.83 -24.09 3.16
CA GLU A 140 7.18 -23.99 1.75
C GLU A 140 6.82 -22.64 1.14
N VAL A 141 5.72 -22.02 1.60
CA VAL A 141 5.37 -20.65 1.20
C VAL A 141 6.48 -19.69 1.63
N LEU A 142 6.95 -19.81 2.88
CA LEU A 142 8.04 -18.97 3.38
C LEU A 142 9.38 -19.31 2.72
N ALA A 143 9.67 -20.58 2.46
CA ALA A 143 10.89 -21.00 1.77
C ALA A 143 10.92 -20.49 0.32
N ALA A 144 9.82 -20.62 -0.42
CA ALA A 144 9.68 -20.06 -1.76
C ALA A 144 9.79 -18.53 -1.75
N SER A 145 9.15 -17.86 -0.78
CA SER A 145 9.26 -16.41 -0.61
C SER A 145 10.69 -15.99 -0.25
N GLY A 146 11.39 -16.75 0.57
CA GLY A 146 12.81 -16.54 0.90
C GLY A 146 13.73 -16.76 -0.29
N ALA A 147 13.45 -17.76 -1.14
CA ALA A 147 14.18 -17.98 -2.39
C ALA A 147 13.99 -16.80 -3.36
N VAL A 148 12.75 -16.32 -3.53
CA VAL A 148 12.45 -15.12 -4.33
C VAL A 148 13.14 -13.88 -3.74
N TYR A 149 13.19 -13.75 -2.42
CA TYR A 149 13.94 -12.68 -1.75
C TYR A 149 15.45 -12.76 -2.04
N GLY A 150 16.04 -13.96 -1.97
CA GLY A 150 17.44 -14.19 -2.32
C GLY A 150 17.75 -13.87 -3.79
N LEU A 151 16.85 -14.24 -4.71
CA LEU A 151 16.92 -13.81 -6.11
C LEU A 151 16.83 -12.28 -6.23
N GLY A 152 16.03 -11.63 -5.39
CA GLY A 152 15.93 -10.18 -5.32
C GLY A 152 17.23 -9.50 -4.89
N ILE A 153 18.05 -10.16 -4.07
CA ILE A 153 19.38 -9.68 -3.66
C ILE A 153 20.40 -9.91 -4.78
N ALA A 154 20.38 -11.08 -5.41
CA ALA A 154 21.36 -11.48 -6.42
C ALA A 154 21.13 -10.80 -7.78
N CYS A 155 19.87 -10.63 -8.18
CA CYS A 155 19.46 -10.21 -9.53
C CYS A 155 18.62 -8.93 -9.49
N ARG A 156 19.08 -7.94 -8.75
CA ARG A 156 18.39 -6.67 -8.47
C ARG A 156 17.87 -5.92 -9.70
N GLU A 157 18.55 -6.05 -10.84
CA GLU A 157 18.17 -5.40 -12.09
C GLU A 157 16.89 -5.99 -12.69
N TYR A 158 16.70 -7.30 -12.59
CA TYR A 158 15.54 -8.01 -13.14
C TYR A 158 14.37 -8.11 -12.16
N THR A 159 14.65 -7.93 -10.87
CA THR A 159 13.63 -8.01 -9.81
C THR A 159 13.14 -6.65 -9.31
N SER A 160 13.65 -5.56 -9.88
CA SER A 160 13.17 -4.20 -9.63
C SER A 160 12.29 -3.69 -10.76
N PHE A 161 11.28 -2.91 -10.40
CA PHE A 161 10.62 -2.06 -11.39
C PHE A 161 11.54 -0.91 -11.81
N VAL A 162 11.28 -0.33 -12.97
CA VAL A 162 11.87 0.97 -13.33
C VAL A 162 11.11 2.07 -12.58
N ALA A 163 11.87 3.03 -12.05
CA ALA A 163 11.31 4.22 -11.45
C ALA A 163 10.62 5.09 -12.52
N PHE A 164 9.91 6.11 -12.04
CA PHE A 164 9.08 6.92 -12.94
C PHE A 164 9.90 7.82 -13.87
N ASP A 165 11.13 8.17 -13.49
CA ASP A 165 12.10 8.86 -14.34
C ASP A 165 12.60 8.01 -15.52
N GLY A 166 12.23 6.73 -15.59
CA GLY A 166 12.59 5.84 -16.67
C GLY A 166 14.05 5.39 -16.67
N GLU A 167 14.84 5.82 -15.69
CA GLU A 167 16.29 5.61 -15.62
C GLU A 167 16.71 4.94 -14.31
N THR A 168 16.14 5.35 -13.18
CA THR A 168 16.55 4.82 -11.87
C THR A 168 15.77 3.57 -11.49
N ARG A 169 16.33 2.80 -10.57
CA ARG A 169 15.67 1.60 -10.04
C ARG A 169 14.51 1.99 -9.13
N GLY A 170 13.34 1.47 -9.44
CA GLY A 170 12.16 1.47 -8.58
C GLY A 170 12.13 0.25 -7.67
N ALA A 171 11.03 0.14 -6.91
CA ALA A 171 10.87 -0.88 -5.86
C ALA A 171 11.16 -2.32 -6.36
N ASN A 172 11.95 -3.05 -5.57
CA ASN A 172 12.33 -4.44 -5.82
C ASN A 172 11.19 -5.39 -5.43
N TRP A 173 10.37 -5.79 -6.40
CA TRP A 173 9.16 -6.59 -6.12
C TRP A 173 9.49 -7.93 -5.45
N ALA A 174 10.64 -8.53 -5.76
CA ALA A 174 11.07 -9.81 -5.20
C ALA A 174 11.50 -9.71 -3.73
N MET A 175 12.07 -8.57 -3.34
CA MET A 175 12.40 -8.32 -1.93
C MET A 175 11.16 -7.88 -1.14
N TRP A 176 10.35 -6.99 -1.71
CA TRP A 176 9.13 -6.50 -1.07
C TRP A 176 8.07 -7.59 -0.83
N GLN A 177 7.99 -8.61 -1.70
CA GLN A 177 7.01 -9.69 -1.50
C GLN A 177 7.25 -10.47 -0.21
N LEU A 178 8.47 -10.51 0.33
CA LEU A 178 8.74 -11.21 1.59
C LEU A 178 7.93 -10.60 2.74
N LEU A 179 7.90 -9.27 2.85
CA LEU A 179 7.09 -8.54 3.84
C LEU A 179 5.60 -8.88 3.71
N PHE A 180 5.10 -8.94 2.48
CA PHE A 180 3.70 -9.26 2.19
C PHE A 180 3.36 -10.72 2.53
N ILE A 181 4.15 -11.67 2.04
CA ILE A 181 3.89 -13.10 2.19
C ILE A 181 4.09 -13.53 3.64
N SER A 182 5.11 -13.04 4.35
CA SER A 182 5.26 -13.32 5.77
C SER A 182 4.07 -12.80 6.58
N ALA A 183 3.53 -11.63 6.23
CA ALA A 183 2.35 -11.08 6.87
C ALA A 183 1.09 -11.90 6.55
N LEU A 184 0.97 -12.35 5.31
CA LEU A 184 -0.12 -13.23 4.86
C LEU A 184 -0.11 -14.57 5.61
N VAL A 185 1.06 -15.19 5.77
CA VAL A 185 1.22 -16.44 6.54
C VAL A 185 0.90 -16.22 8.02
N LEU A 186 1.36 -15.12 8.60
CA LEU A 186 1.04 -14.74 9.97
C LEU A 186 -0.47 -14.54 10.15
N GLY A 187 -1.10 -13.79 9.24
CA GLY A 187 -2.54 -13.55 9.24
C GLY A 187 -3.37 -14.82 9.06
N TRP A 188 -2.87 -15.75 8.24
CA TRP A 188 -3.51 -17.06 8.05
C TRP A 188 -3.61 -17.86 9.35
N HIS A 189 -2.59 -17.75 10.20
CA HIS A 189 -2.52 -18.43 11.50
C HIS A 189 -2.95 -17.55 12.68
N TRP A 190 -3.47 -16.35 12.43
CA TRP A 190 -3.72 -15.33 13.46
C TRP A 190 -4.52 -15.84 14.66
N GLU A 191 -5.65 -16.50 14.40
CA GLU A 191 -6.52 -17.06 15.45
C GLU A 191 -5.85 -18.23 16.18
N ARG A 192 -5.17 -19.11 15.44
CA ARG A 192 -4.48 -20.28 16.02
C ARG A 192 -3.32 -19.87 16.93
N LEU A 193 -2.66 -18.77 16.60
CA LEU A 193 -1.58 -18.19 17.40
C LEU A 193 -2.10 -17.40 18.61
N GLY A 194 -3.42 -17.16 18.71
CA GLY A 194 -3.98 -16.29 19.74
C GLY A 194 -3.41 -14.87 19.68
N ALA A 195 -3.07 -14.38 18.47
CA ALA A 195 -2.34 -13.14 18.28
C ALA A 195 -3.05 -11.92 18.90
N ASP A 196 -4.38 -11.86 18.83
CA ASP A 196 -5.17 -10.80 19.47
C ASP A 196 -5.00 -10.82 21.00
N HIS A 197 -5.07 -12.01 21.63
CA HIS A 197 -4.87 -12.14 23.07
C HIS A 197 -3.45 -11.76 23.47
N PHE A 198 -2.46 -12.22 22.70
CA PHE A 198 -1.05 -11.91 22.94
C PHE A 198 -0.79 -10.39 22.87
N LEU A 199 -1.23 -9.73 21.79
CA LEU A 199 -1.04 -8.30 21.60
C LEU A 199 -1.77 -7.48 22.67
N ARG A 200 -2.99 -7.88 23.04
CA ARG A 200 -3.76 -7.23 24.12
C ARG A 200 -3.06 -7.38 25.48
N ARG A 201 -2.56 -8.58 25.80
CA ARG A 201 -1.88 -8.87 27.06
C ARG A 201 -0.60 -8.07 27.22
N TRP A 202 0.17 -7.92 26.14
CA TRP A 202 1.47 -7.26 26.15
C TRP A 202 1.46 -5.81 25.66
N ARG A 203 0.29 -5.20 25.42
CA ARG A 203 0.17 -3.87 24.79
C ARG A 203 1.02 -2.78 25.44
N TRP A 204 1.06 -2.72 26.77
CA TRP A 204 1.88 -1.73 27.48
C TRP A 204 3.38 -2.00 27.34
N ALA A 205 3.79 -3.27 27.44
CA ALA A 205 5.17 -3.65 27.21
C ALA A 205 5.61 -3.35 25.77
N LEU A 206 4.75 -3.59 24.78
CA LEU A 206 5.01 -3.24 23.38
C LEU A 206 5.20 -1.73 23.18
N LEU A 207 4.36 -0.90 23.81
CA LEU A 207 4.50 0.56 23.75
C LEU A 207 5.80 1.04 24.39
N VAL A 208 6.10 0.56 25.60
CA VAL A 208 7.31 0.96 26.34
C VAL A 208 8.56 0.46 25.64
N ALA A 209 8.59 -0.78 25.15
CA ALA A 209 9.74 -1.36 24.45
C ALA A 209 9.97 -0.72 23.07
N TYR A 210 8.92 -0.23 22.40
CA TYR A 210 9.06 0.42 21.11
C TYR A 210 9.78 1.77 21.19
N LEU A 211 9.72 2.49 22.32
CA LEU A 211 10.42 3.78 22.48
C LEU A 211 11.96 3.66 22.36
N PRO A 212 12.66 2.82 23.16
CA PRO A 212 14.10 2.65 23.02
C PRO A 212 14.49 1.99 21.69
N VAL A 213 13.72 0.99 21.22
CA VAL A 213 13.96 0.36 19.91
C VAL A 213 13.82 1.39 18.79
N GLY A 214 12.81 2.24 18.85
CA GLY A 214 12.59 3.33 17.91
C GLY A 214 13.75 4.33 17.92
N GLY A 215 14.27 4.68 19.10
CA GLY A 215 15.46 5.50 19.24
C GLY A 215 16.71 4.89 18.59
N VAL A 216 16.94 3.59 18.82
CA VAL A 216 18.05 2.84 18.21
C VAL A 216 17.88 2.76 16.69
N VAL A 217 16.68 2.46 16.19
CA VAL A 217 16.39 2.40 14.75
C VAL A 217 16.56 3.76 14.09
N LEU A 218 16.15 4.85 14.74
CA LEU A 218 16.35 6.20 14.25
C LEU A 218 17.83 6.56 14.18
N LEU A 219 18.62 6.21 15.20
CA LEU A 219 20.06 6.43 15.20
C LEU A 219 20.75 5.58 14.13
N ALA A 220 20.46 4.28 14.08
CA ALA A 220 20.99 3.37 13.08
C ALA A 220 20.64 3.83 11.66
N GLY A 221 19.41 4.29 11.41
CA GLY A 221 19.02 4.80 10.10
C GLY A 221 19.68 6.13 9.71
N ARG A 222 20.26 6.87 10.67
CA ARG A 222 21.11 8.05 10.38
C ARG A 222 22.55 7.65 10.08
N LEU A 223 23.07 6.64 10.76
CA LEU A 223 24.47 6.20 10.64
C LEU A 223 24.69 5.23 9.47
N ALA A 224 23.67 4.42 9.15
CA ALA A 224 23.70 3.34 8.17
C ALA A 224 22.34 3.29 7.42
N PRO A 225 22.01 4.33 6.63
CA PRO A 225 20.71 4.45 5.94
C PRO A 225 20.41 3.28 4.98
N GLU A 226 21.45 2.66 4.41
CA GLU A 226 21.37 1.49 3.53
C GLU A 226 20.73 0.27 4.21
N LEU A 227 20.80 0.17 5.55
CA LEU A 227 20.15 -0.89 6.31
C LEU A 227 18.62 -0.76 6.31
N PHE A 228 18.08 0.39 5.91
CA PHE A 228 16.65 0.67 5.87
C PHE A 228 16.19 1.09 4.47
N ASP A 229 16.91 0.67 3.44
CA ASP A 229 16.61 1.04 2.05
C ASP A 229 15.15 0.76 1.67
N LYS A 230 14.55 1.70 0.93
CA LYS A 230 13.15 1.63 0.51
C LYS A 230 12.96 0.86 -0.78
N ILE A 231 13.92 0.96 -1.70
CA ILE A 231 13.88 0.33 -3.01
C ILE A 231 14.11 -1.18 -2.81
N ASP A 232 15.19 -1.52 -2.11
CA ASP A 232 15.61 -2.87 -1.74
C ASP A 232 15.24 -3.13 -0.27
N VAL A 233 14.04 -3.69 -0.02
CA VAL A 233 13.56 -3.92 1.35
C VAL A 233 14.46 -4.91 2.10
N THR A 234 15.26 -4.37 3.01
CA THR A 234 16.15 -5.15 3.86
C THR A 234 15.38 -5.93 4.93
N VAL A 235 16.00 -6.97 5.46
CA VAL A 235 15.46 -7.73 6.60
C VAL A 235 15.21 -6.83 7.81
N LEU A 236 16.09 -5.85 8.06
CA LEU A 236 15.94 -4.93 9.17
C LEU A 236 14.72 -4.02 9.00
N ARG A 237 14.45 -3.53 7.77
CA ARG A 237 13.23 -2.79 7.47
C ARG A 237 11.97 -3.63 7.67
N ILE A 238 12.00 -4.92 7.32
CA ILE A 238 10.89 -5.86 7.59
C ILE A 238 10.66 -5.97 9.10
N ALA A 239 11.72 -6.20 9.87
CA ALA A 239 11.63 -6.32 11.33
C ALA A 239 11.05 -5.05 11.98
N VAL A 240 11.52 -3.88 11.54
CA VAL A 240 10.98 -2.58 11.98
C VAL A 240 9.51 -2.46 11.61
N ALA A 241 9.10 -2.83 10.39
CA ALA A 241 7.71 -2.75 9.99
C ALA A 241 6.78 -3.60 10.89
N TYR A 242 7.21 -4.80 11.28
CA TYR A 242 6.49 -5.62 12.26
C TYR A 242 6.44 -5.00 13.65
N ALA A 243 7.57 -4.47 14.14
CA ALA A 243 7.63 -3.80 15.43
C ALA A 243 6.70 -2.56 15.46
N THR A 244 6.72 -1.76 14.39
CA THR A 244 5.84 -0.60 14.22
C THR A 244 4.38 -1.02 14.16
N LEU A 245 4.04 -2.12 13.45
CA LEU A 245 2.68 -2.62 13.41
C LEU A 245 2.19 -3.06 14.79
N ALA A 246 3.01 -3.79 15.55
CA ALA A 246 2.66 -4.22 16.91
C ALA A 246 2.45 -3.03 17.85
N PHE A 247 3.32 -2.01 17.74
CA PHE A 247 3.17 -0.73 18.44
C PHE A 247 1.86 -0.02 18.06
N LEU A 248 1.57 0.11 16.76
CA LEU A 248 0.37 0.78 16.27
C LEU A 248 -0.90 0.05 16.69
N TYR A 249 -0.90 -1.29 16.68
CA TYR A 249 -2.01 -2.10 17.19
C TYR A 249 -2.26 -1.79 18.67
N ALA A 250 -1.22 -1.81 19.50
CA ALA A 250 -1.30 -1.50 20.92
C ALA A 250 -1.77 -0.06 21.19
N ALA A 251 -1.30 0.91 20.41
CA ALA A 251 -1.71 2.30 20.51
C ALA A 251 -3.19 2.48 20.13
N VAL A 252 -3.62 1.89 19.02
CA VAL A 252 -5.02 1.94 18.56
C VAL A 252 -5.95 1.28 19.58
N GLU A 253 -5.58 0.14 20.16
CA GLU A 253 -6.31 -0.52 21.24
C GLU A 253 -6.62 0.37 22.45
N ILE A 254 -5.71 1.30 22.78
CA ILE A 254 -5.84 2.21 23.92
C ILE A 254 -6.60 3.48 23.54
N VAL A 255 -6.32 4.02 22.35
CA VAL A 255 -6.87 5.29 21.88
C VAL A 255 -8.29 5.13 21.36
N LEU A 256 -8.60 4.04 20.67
CA LEU A 256 -9.89 3.82 20.01
C LEU A 256 -11.09 3.84 20.99
N PRO A 257 -11.03 3.24 22.19
CA PRO A 257 -12.15 3.28 23.15
C PRO A 257 -12.47 4.68 23.68
N VAL A 258 -11.47 5.57 23.74
CA VAL A 258 -11.63 6.95 24.26
C VAL A 258 -11.86 7.97 23.15
N THR A 259 -11.73 7.57 21.88
CA THR A 259 -11.87 8.49 20.74
C THR A 259 -13.33 8.58 20.31
N PRO A 260 -13.90 9.80 20.17
CA PRO A 260 -15.26 9.98 19.69
C PRO A 260 -15.47 9.34 18.31
N ARG A 261 -16.59 8.61 18.14
CA ARG A 261 -16.93 7.96 16.85
C ARG A 261 -16.96 8.92 15.67
N ALA A 262 -17.25 10.21 15.89
CA ALA A 262 -17.25 11.23 14.85
C ALA A 262 -15.85 11.40 14.19
N VAL A 263 -14.78 11.20 14.96
CA VAL A 263 -13.39 11.31 14.48
C VAL A 263 -12.94 10.01 13.80
N VAL A 264 -13.34 8.87 14.34
CA VAL A 264 -12.94 7.55 13.84
C VAL A 264 -13.65 7.19 12.52
N ARG A 265 -14.94 7.53 12.41
CA ARG A 265 -15.79 7.10 11.30
C ARG A 265 -15.27 7.53 9.91
N PRO A 266 -14.79 8.76 9.67
CA PRO A 266 -14.17 9.12 8.40
C PRO A 266 -12.98 8.23 8.03
N ILE A 267 -12.12 7.93 9.01
CA ILE A 267 -10.92 7.11 8.82
C ILE A 267 -11.31 5.67 8.47
N GLU A 268 -12.28 5.09 9.19
CA GLU A 268 -12.81 3.75 8.90
C GLU A 268 -13.41 3.66 7.50
N LEU A 269 -14.22 4.65 7.10
CA LEU A 269 -14.87 4.68 5.79
C LEU A 269 -13.85 4.77 4.65
N ILE A 270 -12.84 5.64 4.79
CA ILE A 270 -11.73 5.72 3.84
C ILE A 270 -10.97 4.38 3.81
N GLY A 271 -10.67 3.78 4.97
CA GLY A 271 -9.94 2.52 5.05
C GLY A 271 -10.66 1.34 4.37
N GLN A 272 -11.97 1.22 4.57
CA GLN A 272 -12.82 0.20 3.93
C GLN A 272 -12.86 0.34 2.39
N ARG A 273 -12.57 1.55 1.88
CA ARG A 273 -12.54 1.89 0.45
C ARG A 273 -11.16 2.38 0.02
N SER A 274 -10.11 1.86 0.66
CA SER A 274 -8.73 2.32 0.45
C SER A 274 -8.28 2.33 -1.01
N LEU A 275 -8.75 1.39 -1.84
CA LEU A 275 -8.45 1.38 -3.28
C LEU A 275 -9.07 2.60 -3.99
N ASP A 276 -10.34 2.91 -3.74
CA ASP A 276 -11.02 4.06 -4.34
C ASP A 276 -10.34 5.37 -3.91
N SER A 277 -10.06 5.50 -2.62
CA SER A 277 -9.36 6.67 -2.06
C SER A 277 -7.96 6.83 -2.64
N TYR A 278 -7.26 5.71 -2.85
CA TYR A 278 -5.97 5.71 -3.50
C TYR A 278 -6.07 6.19 -4.96
N ILE A 279 -7.04 5.70 -5.73
CA ILE A 279 -7.23 6.11 -7.14
C ILE A 279 -7.50 7.62 -7.20
N ILE A 280 -8.38 8.14 -6.34
CA ILE A 280 -8.66 9.58 -6.25
C ILE A 280 -7.37 10.36 -5.95
N GLN A 281 -6.62 9.95 -4.93
CA GLN A 281 -5.37 10.59 -4.55
C GLN A 281 -4.33 10.57 -5.69
N ALA A 282 -4.15 9.42 -6.34
CA ALA A 282 -3.19 9.25 -7.42
C ALA A 282 -3.56 10.10 -8.64
N SER A 283 -4.85 10.16 -9.00
CA SER A 283 -5.33 11.04 -10.06
C SER A 283 -5.07 12.51 -9.73
N VAL A 284 -5.36 12.97 -8.51
CA VAL A 284 -5.06 14.36 -8.09
C VAL A 284 -3.56 14.64 -8.17
N ALA A 285 -2.72 13.71 -7.71
CA ALA A 285 -1.27 13.84 -7.72
C ALA A 285 -0.65 13.88 -9.13
N VAL A 286 -1.35 13.37 -10.14
CA VAL A 286 -0.94 13.46 -11.56
C VAL A 286 -1.52 14.70 -12.22
N ILE A 287 -2.83 14.94 -12.07
CA ILE A 287 -3.55 16.01 -12.77
C ILE A 287 -3.07 17.39 -12.30
N VAL A 288 -3.07 17.66 -11.00
CA VAL A 288 -2.84 19.02 -10.49
C VAL A 288 -1.43 19.54 -10.80
N PRO A 289 -0.35 18.77 -10.55
CA PRO A 289 1.00 19.22 -10.87
C PRO A 289 1.28 19.39 -12.37
N SER A 290 0.44 18.80 -13.24
CA SER A 290 0.55 18.99 -14.70
C SER A 290 0.16 20.41 -15.14
N PHE A 291 -0.59 21.15 -14.32
CA PHE A 291 -1.05 22.51 -14.63
C PHE A 291 -0.53 23.57 -13.66
N ILE A 292 -0.25 23.21 -12.41
CA ILE A 292 0.07 24.16 -11.34
C ILE A 292 1.36 23.72 -10.62
N VAL A 293 2.33 24.63 -10.51
CA VAL A 293 3.51 24.42 -9.67
C VAL A 293 3.13 24.75 -8.23
N LEU A 294 3.02 23.71 -7.41
CA LEU A 294 2.72 23.82 -6.00
C LEU A 294 4.01 23.57 -5.21
N HIS A 295 4.50 24.59 -4.51
CA HIS A 295 5.62 24.39 -3.59
C HIS A 295 5.17 23.47 -2.44
N PRO A 296 5.92 22.42 -2.07
CA PRO A 296 5.48 21.41 -1.10
C PRO A 296 5.07 21.97 0.27
N HIS A 297 5.65 23.11 0.67
CA HIS A 297 5.36 23.78 1.93
C HIS A 297 4.25 24.83 1.84
N SER A 298 3.75 25.14 0.64
CA SER A 298 2.78 26.21 0.44
C SER A 298 1.42 25.89 1.11
N PRO A 299 0.68 26.92 1.56
CA PRO A 299 -0.69 26.74 2.03
C PRO A 299 -1.60 26.07 0.98
N ALA A 300 -1.35 26.34 -0.31
CA ALA A 300 -2.09 25.73 -1.42
C ALA A 300 -1.91 24.21 -1.48
N SER A 301 -0.68 23.70 -1.31
CA SER A 301 -0.40 22.26 -1.24
C SER A 301 -1.08 21.59 -0.05
N GLN A 302 -1.10 22.26 1.11
CA GLN A 302 -1.75 21.76 2.32
C GLN A 302 -3.28 21.72 2.13
N LEU A 303 -3.86 22.78 1.57
CA LEU A 303 -5.27 22.84 1.22
C LEU A 303 -5.64 21.73 0.23
N LEU A 304 -4.84 21.52 -0.81
CA LEU A 304 -5.06 20.44 -1.78
C LEU A 304 -5.06 19.06 -1.11
N ALA A 305 -4.13 18.82 -0.18
CA ALA A 305 -4.08 17.58 0.58
C ALA A 305 -5.35 17.37 1.43
N VAL A 306 -5.82 18.41 2.12
CA VAL A 306 -7.06 18.36 2.92
C VAL A 306 -8.28 18.13 2.02
N VAL A 307 -8.40 18.87 0.91
CA VAL A 307 -9.50 18.70 -0.06
C VAL A 307 -9.51 17.29 -0.63
N THR A 308 -8.33 16.72 -0.91
CA THR A 308 -8.21 15.33 -1.39
C THR A 308 -8.71 14.32 -0.35
N VAL A 309 -8.38 14.51 0.93
CA VAL A 309 -8.87 13.66 2.03
C VAL A 309 -10.40 13.76 2.14
N VAL A 310 -10.94 14.98 2.07
CA VAL A 310 -12.39 15.22 2.12
C VAL A 310 -13.10 14.56 0.93
N ALA A 311 -12.53 14.67 -0.29
CA ALA A 311 -13.06 14.02 -1.48
C ALA A 311 -13.09 12.49 -1.32
N CYS A 312 -12.03 11.90 -0.77
CA CYS A 312 -11.99 10.46 -0.46
C CYS A 312 -13.08 10.06 0.53
N TRP A 313 -13.29 10.86 1.58
CA TRP A 313 -14.31 10.61 2.59
C TRP A 313 -15.73 10.71 2.02
N GLU A 314 -16.04 11.79 1.29
CA GLU A 314 -17.35 12.01 0.66
C GLU A 314 -17.67 10.92 -0.36
N TRP A 315 -16.68 10.52 -1.18
CA TRP A 315 -16.83 9.39 -2.09
C TRP A 315 -17.17 8.09 -1.36
N ALA A 316 -16.43 7.75 -0.31
CA ALA A 316 -16.67 6.56 0.49
C ALA A 316 -18.07 6.59 1.12
N ARG A 317 -18.49 7.74 1.66
CA ARG A 317 -19.81 7.95 2.25
C ARG A 317 -20.93 7.74 1.22
N TRP A 318 -20.78 8.30 0.02
CA TRP A 318 -21.74 8.14 -1.07
C TRP A 318 -21.87 6.69 -1.55
N ARG A 319 -20.74 5.98 -1.70
CA ARG A 319 -20.73 4.55 -2.08
C ARG A 319 -21.47 3.67 -1.08
N VAL A 320 -21.28 3.91 0.22
CA VAL A 320 -21.99 3.18 1.27
C VAL A 320 -23.49 3.40 1.17
N ARG A 321 -23.95 4.66 1.02
CA ARG A 321 -25.38 4.98 0.86
C ARG A 321 -26.01 4.27 -0.34
N ARG A 322 -25.32 4.22 -1.49
CA ARG A 322 -25.84 3.48 -2.66
C ARG A 322 -25.96 1.98 -2.43
N SER A 323 -25.00 1.39 -1.72
CA SER A 323 -25.03 -0.06 -1.43
C SER A 323 -26.14 -0.46 -0.47
N THR A 324 -26.56 0.43 0.44
CA THR A 324 -27.67 0.20 1.36
C THR A 324 -29.01 0.38 0.65
N SER A 325 -29.19 1.44 -0.14
CA SER A 325 -30.43 1.69 -0.89
C SER A 325 -30.72 0.61 -1.95
N GLY A 326 -29.68 0.00 -2.53
CA GLY A 326 -29.85 -1.11 -3.49
C GLY A 326 -30.27 -2.44 -2.86
N ARG A 327 -30.09 -2.63 -1.55
CA ARG A 327 -30.54 -3.85 -0.84
C ARG A 327 -32.00 -3.78 -0.40
N GLU A 328 -32.51 -2.59 -0.11
CA GLU A 328 -33.92 -2.36 0.22
C GLU A 328 -34.83 -2.45 -1.02
N ALA A 329 -34.28 -2.29 -2.23
CA ALA A 329 -35.01 -2.37 -3.49
C ALA A 329 -35.06 -3.78 -4.13
N ALA A 330 -34.45 -4.80 -3.51
CA ALA A 330 -34.53 -6.17 -4.01
C ALA A 330 -35.85 -6.80 -3.56
N PRO A 331 -36.77 -7.18 -4.47
CA PRO A 331 -37.99 -7.87 -4.08
C PRO A 331 -37.63 -9.19 -3.41
N GLN A 332 -38.25 -9.46 -2.25
CA GLN A 332 -38.11 -10.76 -1.61
C GLN A 332 -38.59 -11.84 -2.59
N PRO A 333 -37.81 -12.91 -2.83
CA PRO A 333 -38.33 -14.05 -3.59
C PRO A 333 -39.47 -14.65 -2.77
N GLY A 334 -40.69 -14.44 -3.25
CA GLY A 334 -41.90 -15.15 -2.81
C GLY A 334 -41.93 -16.57 -3.36
#